data_AF-A0A371EIX8-F1
#
_entry.id   AF-A0A371EIX8-F1
#
_cell.length_a   1.000
_cell.length_b   1.000
_cell.length_c   1.000
_cell.angle_alpha   90.00
_cell.angle_beta   90.00
_cell.angle_gamma   90.00
#
_symmetry.space_group_name_H-M   'P 1'
#
loop_
_entity.id
_entity.type
_entity.pdbx_description
1 polymer ?
#
loop_
_entity_poly.entity_id
_entity_poly.type
_entity_poly.pdbx_seq_one_letter_code
_entity_poly.pdbx_strand_id
1 'polypeptide(L)'
;MRWFSSLPPRSIDSFSDLVVAFESQFATNKAKCMEVAYLFDIKQAKIETLNRYLARFNGATIQAFQKGLRTGPFSDSLALSRPSSMTEIRTWVEKHAEKELLAVGKKIGQGVQAYQYYGLGGVGHKDARVEKYAPFKATRA
;
A
#
# COMPACT_ATOMS: atom_id res chain seq x y z
N MET A 1 -6.09 -32.14 12.27
CA MET A 1 -7.50 -32.59 12.34
C MET A 1 -8.09 -32.55 13.76
N ARG A 2 -7.60 -31.70 14.68
CA ARG A 2 -8.06 -31.73 16.10
C ARG A 2 -9.54 -31.34 16.28
N TRP A 3 -10.10 -30.51 15.41
CA TRP A 3 -11.48 -30.03 15.52
C TRP A 3 -12.53 -31.14 15.39
N PHE A 4 -12.30 -32.09 14.47
CA PHE A 4 -13.21 -33.21 14.25
C PHE A 4 -13.21 -34.17 15.45
N SER A 5 -12.04 -34.39 16.04
CA SER A 5 -11.89 -35.21 17.25
C SER A 5 -12.39 -34.54 18.54
N SER A 6 -12.67 -33.23 18.52
CA SER A 6 -13.22 -32.49 19.66
C SER A 6 -14.75 -32.37 19.64
N LEU A 7 -15.41 -32.96 18.64
CA LEU A 7 -16.86 -32.94 18.55
C LEU A 7 -17.49 -33.86 19.60
N PRO A 8 -18.62 -33.47 20.22
CA PRO A 8 -19.35 -34.34 21.12
C PRO A 8 -19.78 -35.65 20.43
N PRO A 9 -19.88 -36.77 21.17
CA PRO A 9 -20.44 -38.01 20.63
C PRO A 9 -21.86 -37.77 20.07
N ARG A 10 -22.16 -38.33 18.89
CA ARG A 10 -23.45 -38.20 18.19
C ARG A 10 -23.81 -36.77 17.76
N SER A 11 -22.81 -35.90 17.57
CA SER A 11 -23.05 -34.55 17.05
C SER A 11 -23.13 -34.48 15.52
N ILE A 12 -22.84 -35.59 14.84
CA ILE A 12 -22.93 -35.71 13.38
C ILE A 12 -23.71 -36.99 13.10
N ASP A 13 -24.99 -36.83 12.80
CA ASP A 13 -25.88 -37.94 12.49
C ASP A 13 -26.19 -38.03 10.98
N SER A 14 -25.83 -36.99 10.23
CA SER A 14 -25.95 -36.93 8.78
C SER A 14 -24.76 -36.24 8.11
N PHE A 15 -24.63 -36.42 6.80
CA PHE A 15 -23.67 -35.66 6.01
C PHE A 15 -23.92 -34.14 6.09
N SER A 16 -25.19 -33.71 6.23
CA SER A 16 -25.52 -32.30 6.39
C SER A 16 -24.93 -31.71 7.67
N ASP A 17 -24.97 -32.44 8.79
CA ASP A 17 -24.41 -32.00 10.06
C ASP A 17 -22.89 -31.85 9.99
N LEU A 18 -22.23 -32.75 9.25
CA LEU A 18 -20.80 -32.67 8.97
C LEU A 18 -20.46 -31.40 8.19
N VAL A 19 -21.23 -31.07 7.16
CA VAL A 19 -21.03 -29.85 6.34
C VAL A 19 -21.17 -28.61 7.21
N VAL A 20 -22.20 -28.52 8.04
CA VAL A 20 -22.40 -27.37 8.95
C VAL A 20 -21.27 -27.24 9.97
N ALA A 21 -20.85 -28.34 10.58
CA ALA A 21 -19.73 -28.33 11.54
C ALA A 21 -18.40 -27.94 10.87
N PHE A 22 -18.16 -28.43 9.65
CA PHE A 22 -17.01 -28.07 8.83
C PHE A 22 -17.02 -26.59 8.47
N GLU A 23 -18.13 -26.08 7.94
CA GLU A 23 -18.28 -24.66 7.59
C GLU A 23 -18.08 -23.75 8.80
N SER A 24 -18.66 -24.10 9.96
CA SER A 24 -18.47 -23.35 11.20
C SER A 24 -17.01 -23.34 11.66
N GLN A 25 -16.33 -24.49 11.59
CA GLN A 25 -14.92 -24.60 11.91
C GLN A 25 -14.05 -23.72 10.99
N PHE A 26 -14.32 -23.74 9.68
CA PHE A 26 -13.55 -22.98 8.70
C PHE A 26 -13.91 -21.50 8.66
N ALA A 27 -15.16 -21.12 8.93
CA ALA A 27 -15.56 -19.73 9.13
C ALA A 27 -14.85 -19.13 10.34
N THR A 28 -14.76 -19.90 11.43
CA THR A 28 -14.03 -19.51 12.65
C THR A 28 -12.51 -19.44 12.42
N ASN A 29 -11.96 -20.27 11.53
CA ASN A 29 -10.52 -20.33 11.24
C ASN A 29 -10.07 -19.32 10.17
N LYS A 30 -10.91 -19.01 9.18
CA LYS A 30 -10.62 -17.97 8.15
C LYS A 30 -10.34 -16.60 8.78
N ALA A 31 -11.02 -16.25 9.87
CA ALA A 31 -10.73 -15.06 10.64
C ALA A 31 -9.43 -15.24 11.46
N LYS A 32 -9.33 -16.29 12.28
CA LYS A 32 -8.28 -16.39 13.32
C LYS A 32 -6.84 -16.61 12.81
N CYS A 33 -6.61 -17.32 11.71
CA CYS A 33 -5.24 -17.70 11.31
C CYS A 33 -4.57 -16.76 10.29
N MET A 34 -5.32 -15.91 9.61
CA MET A 34 -4.75 -14.92 8.67
C MET A 34 -4.46 -13.55 9.30
N GLU A 35 -4.95 -13.29 10.53
CA GLU A 35 -5.31 -11.94 10.94
C GLU A 35 -4.29 -11.17 11.79
N VAL A 36 -3.24 -11.79 12.36
CA VAL A 36 -2.31 -11.03 13.23
C VAL A 36 -0.84 -11.25 12.89
N ALA A 37 -0.36 -12.49 12.84
CA ALA A 37 1.04 -12.78 12.55
C ALA A 37 1.45 -12.32 11.14
N TYR A 38 0.65 -12.65 10.12
CA TYR A 38 0.89 -12.23 8.74
C TYR A 38 0.88 -10.71 8.57
N LEU A 39 0.03 -10.00 9.31
CA LEU A 39 0.00 -8.53 9.23
C LEU A 39 1.28 -7.89 9.76
N PHE A 40 1.99 -8.53 10.70
CA PHE A 40 3.27 -8.01 11.19
C PHE A 40 4.43 -8.23 10.22
N ASP A 41 4.29 -9.16 9.26
CA ASP A 41 5.28 -9.40 8.20
C ASP A 41 5.14 -8.41 7.03
N ILE A 42 4.01 -7.70 6.96
CA ILE A 42 3.70 -6.70 5.94
C ILE A 42 4.50 -5.42 6.26
N LYS A 43 5.68 -5.28 5.63
CA LYS A 43 6.53 -4.08 5.76
C LYS A 43 6.37 -3.11 4.60
N GLN A 44 6.53 -1.82 4.86
CA GLN A 44 6.54 -0.79 3.84
C GLN A 44 7.84 -0.88 3.04
N ALA A 45 7.74 -0.98 1.72
CA ALA A 45 8.91 -1.11 0.85
C ALA A 45 9.64 0.23 0.64
N LYS A 46 10.90 0.18 0.16
CA LYS A 46 11.76 1.38 0.03
C LYS A 46 11.19 2.46 -0.90
N ILE A 47 10.45 2.04 -1.91
CA ILE A 47 9.87 2.91 -2.95
C ILE A 47 8.34 3.05 -2.80
N GLU A 48 7.76 2.46 -1.76
CA GLU A 48 6.31 2.44 -1.56
C GLU A 48 5.87 3.67 -0.78
N THR A 49 4.89 4.40 -1.35
CA THR A 49 4.28 5.56 -0.69
C THR A 49 3.43 5.12 0.49
N LEU A 50 3.27 6.03 1.46
CA LEU A 50 2.50 5.76 2.67
C LEU A 50 1.02 5.43 2.38
N ASN A 51 0.42 6.10 1.38
CA ASN A 51 -0.94 5.79 0.90
C ASN A 51 -1.07 4.38 0.33
N ARG A 52 -0.10 3.96 -0.52
CA ARG A 52 -0.11 2.62 -1.10
C ARG A 52 0.08 1.54 -0.03
N TYR A 53 0.97 1.79 0.93
CA TYR A 53 1.16 0.91 2.06
C TYR A 53 -0.10 0.81 2.93
N LEU A 54 -0.75 1.94 3.24
CA LEU A 54 -1.98 2.01 4.03
C LEU A 54 -3.16 1.27 3.37
N ALA A 55 -3.27 1.32 2.04
CA ALA A 55 -4.32 0.61 1.30
C ALA A 55 -4.26 -0.92 1.47
N ARG A 56 -3.13 -1.47 1.90
CA ARG A 56 -3.00 -2.91 2.21
C ARG A 56 -3.67 -3.30 3.54
N PHE A 57 -4.01 -2.31 4.38
CA PHE A 57 -4.59 -2.51 5.70
C PHE A 57 -6.10 -2.17 5.64
N ASN A 58 -6.90 -3.08 5.10
CA ASN A 58 -8.36 -2.88 4.94
C ASN A 58 -9.19 -3.02 6.23
N GLY A 59 -8.63 -3.59 7.29
CA GLY A 59 -9.29 -3.71 8.61
C GLY A 59 -8.32 -4.11 9.72
N ALA A 60 -7.03 -3.96 9.46
CA ALA A 60 -5.95 -4.51 10.26
C ALA A 60 -5.64 -3.65 11.50
N THR A 61 -5.11 -4.30 12.54
CA THR A 61 -4.78 -3.65 13.82
C THR A 61 -3.71 -2.55 13.63
N ILE A 62 -3.90 -1.40 14.28
CA ILE A 62 -2.97 -0.25 14.32
C ILE A 62 -1.52 -0.68 14.58
N GLN A 63 -1.34 -1.66 15.47
CA GLN A 63 -0.03 -2.19 15.83
C GLN A 63 0.72 -2.82 14.65
N ALA A 64 0.02 -3.51 13.75
CA ALA A 64 0.63 -4.13 12.59
C ALA A 64 1.06 -3.09 11.57
N PHE A 65 0.20 -2.09 11.32
CA PHE A 65 0.53 -0.95 10.48
C PHE A 65 1.80 -0.25 10.99
N GLN A 66 1.82 0.11 12.29
CA GLN A 66 2.94 0.78 12.94
C GLN A 66 4.25 -0.01 12.86
N LYS A 67 4.23 -1.32 13.13
CA LYS A 67 5.44 -2.15 13.10
C LYS A 67 6.03 -2.32 11.71
N GLY A 68 5.21 -2.27 10.67
CA GLY A 68 5.69 -2.38 9.28
C GLY A 68 6.11 -1.06 8.65
N LEU A 69 5.90 0.09 9.31
CA LEU A 69 6.35 1.39 8.80
C LEU A 69 7.87 1.47 8.72
N ARG A 70 8.36 2.21 7.72
CA ARG A 70 9.76 2.60 7.67
C ARG A 70 10.02 3.71 8.66
N THR A 71 11.18 3.67 9.29
CA THR A 71 11.64 4.73 10.21
C THR A 71 11.68 6.07 9.48
N GLY A 72 11.08 7.09 10.10
CA GLY A 72 11.08 8.44 9.60
C GLY A 72 10.11 9.35 10.35
N PRO A 73 9.99 10.62 9.93
CA PRO A 73 9.22 11.64 10.66
C PRO A 73 7.77 11.24 10.92
N PHE A 74 7.15 10.53 9.99
CA PHE A 74 5.79 10.01 10.15
C PHE A 74 5.72 8.91 11.21
N SER A 75 6.62 7.91 11.19
CA SER A 75 6.60 6.83 12.19
C SER A 75 6.83 7.36 13.60
N ASP A 76 7.71 8.35 13.74
CA ASP A 76 8.07 8.94 15.02
C ASP A 76 6.88 9.73 15.59
N SER A 77 6.24 10.54 14.75
CA SER A 77 5.02 11.28 15.12
C SER A 77 3.88 10.33 15.51
N LEU A 78 3.72 9.24 14.77
CA LEU A 78 2.67 8.25 15.01
C LEU A 78 2.88 7.48 16.32
N ALA A 79 4.14 7.16 16.65
CA ALA A 79 4.49 6.49 17.91
C ALA A 79 4.22 7.37 19.14
N LEU A 80 4.46 8.68 19.02
CA LEU A 80 4.19 9.64 20.09
C LEU A 80 2.70 9.85 20.32
N SER A 81 1.91 9.94 19.25
CA SER A 81 0.49 10.29 19.36
C SER A 81 -0.42 9.17 19.82
N ARG A 82 0.00 7.90 19.67
CA ARG A 82 -0.80 6.71 20.02
C ARG A 82 -2.22 6.76 19.44
N PRO A 83 -2.37 6.72 18.11
CA PRO A 83 -3.68 6.78 17.46
C PRO A 83 -4.61 5.65 17.94
N SER A 84 -5.88 5.97 18.04
CA SER A 84 -6.93 5.10 18.59
C SER A 84 -7.72 4.33 17.52
N SER A 85 -7.68 4.80 16.27
CA SER A 85 -8.40 4.20 15.15
C SER A 85 -7.63 4.26 13.84
N MET A 86 -7.94 3.36 12.90
CA MET A 86 -7.37 3.39 11.55
C MET A 86 -7.83 4.63 10.75
N THR A 87 -9.01 5.17 11.06
CA THR A 87 -9.53 6.40 10.44
C THR A 87 -8.68 7.61 10.81
N GLU A 88 -8.26 7.72 12.06
CA GLU A 88 -7.31 8.73 12.52
C GLU A 88 -5.97 8.62 11.79
N ILE A 89 -5.49 7.40 11.55
CA ILE A 89 -4.26 7.18 10.79
C ILE A 89 -4.43 7.65 9.33
N ARG A 90 -5.57 7.39 8.68
CA ARG A 90 -5.84 7.85 7.30
C ARG A 90 -5.75 9.36 7.17
N THR A 91 -6.38 10.11 8.07
CA THR A 91 -6.33 11.59 8.03
C THR A 91 -4.91 12.12 8.24
N TRP A 92 -4.11 11.44 9.06
CA TRP A 92 -2.70 11.78 9.25
C TRP A 92 -1.86 11.53 8.01
N VAL A 93 -2.07 10.40 7.33
CA VAL A 93 -1.39 10.08 6.07
C VAL A 93 -1.74 11.11 5.00
N GLU A 94 -3.00 11.50 4.89
CA GLU A 94 -3.47 12.54 3.96
C GLU A 94 -2.79 13.89 4.24
N LYS A 95 -2.79 14.32 5.51
CA LYS A 95 -2.11 15.55 5.95
C LYS A 95 -0.60 15.51 5.72
N HIS A 96 0.03 14.35 5.89
CA HIS A 96 1.45 14.17 5.61
C HIS A 96 1.74 14.25 4.10
N ALA A 97 0.88 13.67 3.26
CA ALA A 97 1.02 13.76 1.81
C ALA A 97 0.94 15.22 1.31
N GLU A 98 0.04 16.03 1.89
CA GLU A 98 -0.06 17.45 1.57
C GLU A 98 1.21 18.23 1.96
N LYS A 99 1.77 17.96 3.14
CA LYS A 99 3.04 18.57 3.58
C LYS A 99 4.21 18.18 2.67
N GLU A 100 4.29 16.94 2.22
CA GLU A 100 5.32 16.49 1.28
C GLU A 100 5.20 17.18 -0.09
N LEU A 101 3.98 17.37 -0.61
CA LEU A 101 3.75 18.10 -1.86
C LEU A 101 4.15 19.58 -1.74
N LEU A 102 3.89 20.21 -0.61
CA LEU A 102 4.33 21.59 -0.31
C LEU A 102 5.86 21.70 -0.19
N ALA A 103 6.51 20.69 0.40
CA ALA A 103 7.96 20.62 0.52
C ALA A 103 8.64 20.42 -0.85
N VAL A 104 8.03 19.64 -1.74
CA VAL A 104 8.46 19.51 -3.14
C VAL A 104 8.27 20.83 -3.88
N GLY A 105 7.10 21.48 -3.77
CA GLY A 105 6.84 22.79 -4.38
C GLY A 105 7.85 23.86 -3.98
N LYS A 106 8.31 23.86 -2.72
CA LYS A 106 9.35 24.78 -2.24
C LYS A 106 10.74 24.49 -2.83
N LYS A 107 11.05 23.22 -3.15
CA LYS A 107 12.29 22.83 -3.85
C LYS A 107 12.28 23.23 -5.33
N ILE A 108 11.12 23.29 -5.99
CA ILE A 108 11.03 23.76 -7.39
C ILE A 108 11.34 25.27 -7.50
N GLY A 109 11.21 26.03 -6.41
CA GLY A 109 11.68 27.42 -6.33
C GLY A 109 13.20 27.59 -6.27
N GLN A 110 13.95 26.49 -6.09
CA GLN A 110 15.42 26.46 -6.06
C GLN A 110 15.92 25.26 -6.86
N GLY A 111 15.87 25.35 -8.19
CA GLY A 111 16.51 24.38 -9.08
C GLY A 111 15.53 23.67 -10.00
N VAL A 112 15.47 24.16 -11.24
CA VAL A 112 14.76 23.55 -12.36
C VAL A 112 15.28 22.13 -12.61
N GLN A 113 14.43 21.11 -12.46
CA GLN A 113 14.43 19.97 -13.37
C GLN A 113 13.09 19.23 -13.33
N ALA A 114 12.24 19.62 -14.27
CA ALA A 114 11.03 18.92 -14.64
C ALA A 114 11.40 17.79 -15.62
N TYR A 115 11.62 16.57 -15.13
CA TYR A 115 11.51 15.37 -15.97
C TYR A 115 11.03 14.19 -15.15
N GLN A 116 10.07 13.47 -15.74
CA GLN A 116 9.56 12.14 -15.37
C GLN A 116 8.31 12.09 -14.48
N TYR A 117 7.21 12.61 -15.02
CA TYR A 117 5.88 12.05 -14.80
C TYR A 117 5.28 11.66 -16.16
N TYR A 118 5.88 10.66 -16.82
CA TYR A 118 5.25 9.98 -17.97
C TYR A 118 4.64 8.68 -17.43
N GLY A 119 3.36 8.36 -17.60
CA GLY A 119 2.27 9.08 -18.25
C GLY A 119 0.97 8.30 -18.08
N LEU A 120 -0.14 8.91 -18.51
CA LEU A 120 -1.30 8.30 -19.19
C LEU A 120 -2.45 9.33 -19.20
N GLY A 121 -2.73 9.91 -20.38
CA GLY A 121 -4.00 10.61 -20.64
C GLY A 121 -3.93 11.71 -21.71
N GLY A 122 -4.54 11.46 -22.88
CA GLY A 122 -4.91 12.48 -23.89
C GLY A 122 -3.98 12.53 -25.12
N VAL A 123 -4.25 11.79 -26.20
CA VAL A 123 -5.14 12.13 -27.34
C VAL A 123 -4.65 13.33 -28.17
N GLY A 124 -4.00 12.99 -29.29
CA GLY A 124 -4.07 13.61 -30.62
C GLY A 124 -4.03 15.13 -30.78
N HIS A 125 -2.92 15.64 -31.33
CA HIS A 125 -2.94 16.36 -32.61
C HIS A 125 -1.52 16.48 -33.22
N LYS A 126 -1.47 16.25 -34.53
CA LYS A 126 -0.40 16.51 -35.52
C LYS A 126 -0.05 18.01 -35.59
N ASP A 127 1.04 18.57 -36.12
CA ASP A 127 2.21 18.21 -36.94
C ASP A 127 3.19 19.43 -36.81
N ALA A 128 4.51 19.23 -36.68
CA ALA A 128 5.55 19.49 -37.69
C ALA A 128 6.37 20.80 -37.57
N ARG A 129 7.69 20.60 -37.44
CA ARG A 129 8.81 21.30 -38.11
C ARG A 129 9.15 22.74 -37.71
N VAL A 130 10.31 22.91 -37.06
CA VAL A 130 11.38 23.80 -37.57
C VAL A 130 12.74 23.11 -37.41
N GLU A 131 13.37 22.93 -38.56
CA GLU A 131 14.68 22.36 -38.84
C GLU A 131 15.72 23.50 -38.87
N LYS A 132 16.82 23.40 -38.12
CA LYS A 132 18.06 24.15 -38.41
C LYS A 132 19.28 23.36 -37.94
N TYR A 133 19.91 22.61 -38.84
CA TYR A 133 21.33 22.26 -38.72
C TYR A 133 21.99 22.37 -40.10
N ALA A 134 23.13 23.05 -40.14
CA ALA A 134 23.96 23.27 -41.33
C ALA A 134 24.93 22.08 -41.54
N PRO A 135 25.29 21.73 -42.79
CA PRO A 135 26.08 20.53 -43.06
C PRO A 135 27.59 20.80 -42.87
N PHE A 136 28.26 19.89 -42.16
CA PHE A 136 29.73 19.78 -42.15
C PHE A 136 30.18 19.18 -43.48
N LYS A 137 31.05 19.88 -44.21
CA LYS A 137 31.72 19.34 -45.41
C LYS A 137 32.85 18.41 -44.96
N ALA A 138 32.91 17.21 -45.54
CA ALA A 138 34.10 16.35 -45.48
C ALA A 138 34.77 16.32 -46.85
N THR A 139 36.04 16.75 -46.86
CA THR A 139 36.93 16.77 -48.02
C THR A 139 37.50 15.37 -48.25
N ARG A 140 37.55 14.99 -49.52
CA ARG A 140 38.08 13.76 -50.10
C ARG A 140 39.60 13.58 -49.89
N ALA A 141 40.03 12.34 -49.79
CA ALA A 141 41.28 11.84 -50.39
C ALA A 141 40.91 10.65 -51.28
#